data_AF-A0A8X6S0N7-F1
#
_entry.id   AF-A0A8X6S0N7-F1
#
_cell.length_a   1.000
_cell.length_b   1.000
_cell.length_c   1.000
_cell.angle_alpha   90.00
_cell.angle_beta   90.00
_cell.angle_gamma   90.00
#
_symmetry.space_group_name_H-M   'P 1'
#
loop_
_entity.id
_entity.type
_entity.pdbx_description
1 polymer ?
#
loop_
_entity_poly.entity_id
_entity_poly.type
_entity_poly.pdbx_seq_one_letter_code
_entity_poly.pdbx_strand_id
1 'polypeptide(L)'
;MNFDIIIGCNLIKQANLTTTPDSVIFSKPQIEVTDASPQPFVFAITVDIPNCYIGPEIPKQPRNDVDALLTSYRPNKIKMMDIELSMIVVDDKSIYHSPRRLPFTERDTVDKQID
;
A
#
# COMPACT_ATOMS: atom_id res chain seq x y z
N MET A 1 -13.01 -35.02 12.95
CA MET A 1 -11.87 -34.08 13.02
C MET A 1 -12.45 -32.70 13.20
N ASN A 2 -12.11 -32.02 14.29
CA ASN A 2 -12.51 -30.62 14.51
C ASN A 2 -11.33 -29.75 14.09
N PHE A 3 -11.58 -28.75 13.25
CA PHE A 3 -10.58 -27.78 12.82
C PHE A 3 -10.99 -26.42 13.34
N ASP A 4 -10.10 -25.78 14.09
CA ASP A 4 -10.25 -24.39 14.46
C ASP A 4 -9.73 -23.52 13.31
N ILE A 5 -10.58 -22.62 12.80
CA ILE A 5 -10.24 -21.72 11.70
C ILE A 5 -10.18 -20.29 12.26
N ILE A 6 -9.01 -19.66 12.15
CA ILE A 6 -8.82 -18.24 12.47
C ILE A 6 -8.96 -17.44 11.18
N ILE A 7 -9.90 -16.50 11.17
CA ILE A 7 -10.20 -15.66 10.01
C ILE A 7 -9.82 -14.22 10.32
N GLY A 8 -9.01 -13.62 9.45
CA GLY A 8 -8.63 -12.22 9.58
C GLY A 8 -9.81 -11.27 9.38
N CYS A 9 -9.86 -10.20 10.17
CA CYS A 9 -10.92 -9.17 10.08
C CYS A 9 -10.99 -8.49 8.71
N ASN A 10 -9.90 -8.53 7.92
CA ASN A 10 -9.87 -8.05 6.55
C ASN A 10 -10.79 -8.86 5.62
N LEU A 11 -10.82 -10.19 5.78
CA LEU A 11 -11.64 -11.09 4.98
C LEU A 11 -13.13 -10.93 5.33
N ILE A 12 -13.44 -10.76 6.62
CA ILE A 12 -14.81 -10.54 7.10
C ILE A 12 -15.40 -9.24 6.54
N LYS A 13 -14.58 -8.19 6.35
CA LYS A 13 -15.03 -6.93 5.73
C LYS A 13 -15.31 -7.04 4.22
N GLN A 14 -14.85 -8.10 3.57
CA GLN A 14 -14.93 -8.29 2.12
C GLN A 14 -15.87 -9.42 1.70
N ALA A 15 -16.51 -10.10 2.67
CA ALA A 15 -17.36 -11.26 2.44
C ALA A 15 -18.61 -11.19 3.32
N ASN A 16 -19.74 -11.59 2.77
CA ASN A 16 -20.94 -11.87 3.55
C ASN A 16 -20.77 -13.23 4.23
N LEU A 17 -20.83 -13.24 5.57
CA LEU A 17 -20.73 -14.42 6.40
C LEU A 17 -22.12 -14.84 6.88
N THR A 18 -22.55 -16.06 6.52
CA THR A 18 -23.80 -16.64 6.99
C THR A 18 -23.51 -17.94 7.74
N THR A 19 -23.93 -18.00 9.00
CA THR A 19 -23.81 -19.22 9.82
C THR A 19 -25.14 -19.95 9.82
N THR A 20 -25.11 -21.22 9.41
CA THR A 20 -26.22 -22.18 9.50
C THR A 20 -25.87 -23.25 10.54
N PRO A 21 -26.85 -24.04 11.03
CA PRO A 21 -26.59 -25.10 12.01
C PRO A 21 -25.52 -26.11 11.55
N ASP A 22 -25.42 -26.33 10.24
CA ASP A 22 -24.53 -27.34 9.66
C ASP A 22 -23.28 -26.77 8.98
N SER A 23 -23.22 -25.44 8.76
CA SER A 23 -22.12 -24.84 7.98
C SER A 23 -21.95 -23.34 8.18
N VAL A 24 -20.75 -22.86 7.85
CA VAL A 24 -20.41 -21.45 7.72
C VAL A 24 -20.20 -21.15 6.23
N ILE A 25 -20.99 -20.23 5.68
CA ILE A 25 -21.00 -19.90 4.25
C ILE A 25 -20.43 -18.50 4.05
N PHE A 26 -19.42 -18.40 3.18
CA PHE A 26 -18.87 -17.14 2.69
C PHE A 26 -19.44 -16.87 1.31
N SER A 27 -20.05 -15.70 1.14
CA SER A 27 -20.53 -15.23 -0.16
C SER A 27 -19.93 -13.87 -0.50
N LYS A 28 -19.74 -13.61 -1.79
CA LYS A 28 -19.30 -12.30 -2.25
C LYS A 28 -20.39 -11.28 -1.89
N PRO A 29 -20.06 -10.11 -1.31
CA PRO A 29 -21.06 -9.07 -1.12
C PRO A 29 -21.66 -8.74 -2.48
N GLN A 30 -22.99 -8.74 -2.57
CA GLN A 30 -23.70 -8.23 -3.73
C GLN A 30 -23.45 -6.73 -3.78
N ILE A 31 -22.37 -6.35 -4.46
CA ILE A 31 -22.24 -4.99 -4.96
C ILE A 31 -23.34 -4.89 -6.01
N GLU A 32 -24.42 -4.16 -5.69
CA GLU A 32 -25.27 -3.65 -6.74
C GLU A 32 -24.33 -2.91 -7.68
N VAL A 33 -24.12 -3.48 -8.87
CA VAL A 33 -23.44 -2.81 -9.97
C VAL A 33 -24.42 -1.75 -10.43
N THR A 34 -24.54 -0.67 -9.64
CA THR A 34 -24.75 0.65 -10.25
C THR A 34 -23.59 0.77 -11.22
N ASP A 35 -23.83 1.19 -12.47
CA ASP A 35 -22.81 1.45 -13.50
C ASP A 35 -21.71 2.38 -12.98
N ALA A 36 -20.83 1.82 -12.16
CA ALA A 36 -19.93 2.55 -11.31
C ALA A 36 -18.71 2.79 -12.18
N SER A 37 -18.68 4.01 -12.74
CA SER A 37 -17.45 4.71 -13.08
C SER A 37 -16.31 4.20 -12.19
N PRO A 38 -15.11 3.89 -12.72
CA PRO A 38 -14.00 3.41 -11.91
C PRO A 38 -13.86 4.33 -10.70
N GLN A 39 -14.20 3.82 -9.51
CA GLN A 39 -14.15 4.63 -8.31
C GLN A 39 -12.68 5.02 -8.14
N PRO A 40 -12.33 6.32 -8.23
CA PRO A 40 -10.96 6.72 -8.13
C PRO A 40 -10.46 6.29 -6.74
N PHE A 41 -9.40 5.50 -6.72
CA PHE A 41 -8.69 5.19 -5.48
C PHE A 41 -7.97 6.47 -5.06
N VAL A 42 -8.66 7.31 -4.29
CA VAL A 42 -8.10 8.56 -3.77
C VAL A 42 -7.25 8.21 -2.54
N PHE A 43 -5.94 8.29 -2.69
CA PHE A 43 -5.00 8.25 -1.57
C PHE A 43 -4.27 9.59 -1.49
N ALA A 44 -4.10 10.10 -0.28
CA ALA A 44 -3.25 11.25 -0.03
C ALA A 44 -1.82 10.76 0.16
N ILE A 45 -0.88 11.30 -0.61
CA ILE A 45 0.55 11.12 -0.32
C ILE A 45 0.89 12.09 0.81
N THR A 46 0.77 11.62 2.06
CA THR A 46 1.38 12.32 3.19
C THR A 46 2.86 11.94 3.22
N VAL A 47 3.73 12.93 3.43
CA VAL A 47 5.15 12.67 3.73
C VAL A 47 5.25 12.25 5.20
N ASP A 48 4.52 11.22 5.58
CA ASP A 48 4.86 10.46 6.75
C ASP A 48 5.92 9.48 6.28
N ILE A 49 7.18 9.76 6.60
CA ILE A 49 8.20 8.73 6.58
C ILE A 49 7.59 7.58 7.39
N PRO A 50 7.36 6.39 6.80
CA PRO A 50 6.83 5.28 7.56
C PRO A 50 7.94 4.88 8.52
N ASN A 51 7.98 5.53 9.67
CA ASN A 51 8.72 5.04 10.80
C ASN A 51 7.91 3.83 11.22
N CYS A 52 8.30 2.64 10.73
CA CYS A 52 7.84 1.39 11.27
C CYS A 52 8.41 1.31 12.70
N TYR A 53 7.83 2.10 13.60
CA TYR A 53 8.23 2.17 14.98
C TYR A 53 7.61 0.96 15.66
N ILE A 54 8.37 -0.13 15.67
CA ILE A 54 7.97 -1.42 16.25
C ILE A 54 8.01 -1.37 17.80
N GLY A 55 8.20 -0.19 18.41
CA GLY A 55 8.19 0.00 19.86
C GLY A 55 9.41 -0.59 20.57
N PRO A 56 9.88 -0.03 21.71
CA PRO A 56 11.03 -0.53 22.44
C PRO A 56 10.77 -1.90 23.10
N GLU A 57 9.49 -2.28 23.26
CA GLU A 57 9.02 -3.55 23.81
C GLU A 57 9.33 -4.78 22.95
N ILE A 58 9.57 -4.64 21.64
CA ILE A 58 9.82 -5.80 20.77
C ILE A 58 11.30 -6.18 20.79
N PRO A 59 11.67 -7.48 20.93
CA PRO A 59 13.05 -7.92 20.91
C PRO A 59 13.80 -7.46 19.65
N LYS A 60 15.13 -7.29 19.74
CA LYS A 60 15.95 -6.76 18.64
C LYS A 60 15.84 -7.58 17.35
N GLN A 61 15.75 -8.91 17.46
CA GLN A 61 15.77 -9.80 16.30
C GLN A 61 14.56 -9.58 15.36
N PRO A 62 13.30 -9.62 15.83
CA PRO A 62 12.15 -9.26 15.01
C PRO A 62 12.23 -7.88 14.34
N ARG A 63 12.84 -6.87 14.99
CA ARG A 63 13.01 -5.55 14.36
C ARG A 63 13.97 -5.62 13.19
N ASN A 64 15.11 -6.28 13.39
CA ASN A 64 16.10 -6.48 12.33
C ASN A 64 15.49 -7.27 11.15
N ASP A 65 14.64 -8.25 11.43
CA ASP A 65 13.98 -9.06 10.41
C ASP A 65 13.00 -8.21 9.58
N VAL A 66 12.23 -7.31 10.23
CA VAL A 66 11.33 -6.38 9.53
C VAL A 66 12.09 -5.35 8.71
N ASP A 67 13.14 -4.75 9.27
CA ASP A 67 13.99 -3.80 8.53
C ASP A 67 14.65 -4.48 7.32
N ALA A 68 15.14 -5.72 7.48
CA ALA A 68 15.67 -6.51 6.39
C ALA A 68 14.61 -6.78 5.32
N LEU A 69 13.37 -7.12 5.71
CA LEU A 69 12.28 -7.38 4.78
C LEU A 69 11.86 -6.12 4.00
N LEU A 70 11.80 -4.96 4.67
CA LEU A 70 11.48 -3.67 4.04
C LEU A 70 12.58 -3.25 3.05
N THR A 71 13.85 -3.36 3.46
CA THR A 71 14.99 -2.97 2.62
C THR A 71 15.26 -3.92 1.46
N SER A 72 14.94 -5.21 1.61
CA SER A 72 15.12 -6.23 0.56
C SER A 72 13.86 -6.51 -0.26
N TYR A 73 12.73 -5.83 0.01
CA TYR A 73 11.48 -6.04 -0.71
C TYR A 73 11.67 -5.76 -2.21
N ARG A 74 11.69 -6.83 -3.00
CA ARG A 74 11.67 -6.79 -4.46
C ARG A 74 10.53 -7.68 -4.94
N PRO A 75 9.40 -7.11 -5.40
CA PRO A 75 8.28 -7.92 -5.83
C PRO A 75 8.66 -8.73 -7.08
N ASN A 76 8.85 -10.04 -6.91
CA ASN A 76 9.14 -10.95 -8.03
C ASN A 76 7.90 -11.24 -8.89
N LYS A 77 6.70 -11.01 -8.35
CA LYS A 77 5.43 -11.20 -9.06
C LYS A 77 4.93 -9.85 -9.56
N ILE A 78 5.05 -9.64 -10.86
CA ILE A 78 4.51 -8.47 -11.53
C ILE A 78 3.18 -8.89 -12.16
N LYS A 79 2.12 -8.14 -11.87
CA LYS A 79 0.85 -8.26 -12.59
C LYS A 79 0.67 -6.99 -13.40
N MET A 80 0.66 -7.13 -14.71
CA MET A 80 0.32 -6.02 -15.61
C MET A 80 -1.14 -5.66 -15.35
N MET A 81 -1.37 -4.43 -14.92
CA MET A 81 -2.69 -3.83 -14.77
C MET A 81 -2.65 -2.49 -15.51
N ASP A 82 -3.74 -2.17 -16.20
CA ASP A 82 -3.91 -0.86 -16.83
C ASP A 82 -4.33 0.13 -15.73
N ILE A 83 -3.34 0.74 -15.08
CA ILE A 83 -3.52 1.72 -14.02
C ILE A 83 -3.18 3.08 -14.61
N GLU A 84 -4.19 3.95 -14.70
CA GLU A 84 -4.01 5.34 -15.11
C GLU A 84 -3.91 6.24 -13.88
N LEU A 85 -2.87 7.08 -13.83
CA LEU A 85 -2.72 8.11 -12.80
C LEU A 85 -3.43 9.39 -13.25
N SER A 86 -4.59 9.67 -12.67
CA SER A 86 -5.28 10.95 -12.85
C SER A 86 -4.79 11.96 -11.80
N MET A 87 -4.16 13.04 -12.25
CA MET A 87 -3.76 14.15 -11.38
C MET A 87 -4.77 15.30 -11.52
N ILE A 88 -5.35 15.72 -10.39
CA ILE A 88 -6.24 16.88 -10.33
C ILE A 88 -5.47 18.03 -9.70
N VAL A 89 -5.31 19.12 -10.44
CA VAL A 89 -4.67 20.33 -9.93
C VAL A 89 -5.66 21.05 -9.01
N VAL A 90 -5.21 21.44 -7.81
CA VAL A 90 -6.06 22.08 -6.80
C VAL A 90 -6.29 23.57 -7.11
N ASP A 91 -5.30 24.26 -7.65
CA ASP A 91 -5.39 25.65 -8.10
C ASP A 91 -4.48 25.94 -9.30
N ASP A 92 -4.75 27.02 -10.05
CA ASP A 92 -3.93 27.44 -11.19
C ASP A 92 -2.60 28.08 -10.78
N LYS A 93 -2.10 27.83 -9.56
CA LYS A 93 -0.83 28.39 -9.12
C LYS A 93 0.31 27.47 -9.53
N SER A 94 1.15 28.00 -10.41
CA SER A 94 2.40 27.34 -10.76
C SER A 94 3.33 27.23 -9.55
N ILE A 95 3.89 26.04 -9.34
CA ILE A 95 4.91 25.79 -8.33
C ILE A 95 6.28 26.07 -8.95
N TYR A 96 6.96 27.10 -8.45
CA TYR A 96 8.33 27.42 -8.84
C TYR A 96 9.26 27.24 -7.65
N HIS A 97 10.36 26.51 -7.85
CA HIS A 97 11.40 26.37 -6.85
C HIS A 97 12.77 26.34 -7.54
N SER A 98 13.72 27.13 -7.04
CA SER A 98 15.11 27.04 -7.53
C SER A 98 15.68 25.66 -7.18
N PRO A 99 16.40 24.99 -8.09
CA PRO A 99 17.02 23.71 -7.77
C PRO A 99 17.87 23.81 -6.49
N ARG A 100 17.75 22.81 -5.60
CA ARG A 100 18.63 22.73 -4.42
C ARG A 100 20.07 22.60 -4.91
N ARG A 101 20.99 23.35 -4.31
CA ARG A 101 22.42 23.14 -4.55
C ARG A 101 22.81 21.80 -3.93
N LEU A 102 23.27 20.88 -4.77
CA LEU A 102 23.77 19.57 -4.33
C LEU A 102 25.29 19.63 -4.14
N PRO A 103 25.84 18.96 -3.12
CA PRO A 103 27.27 18.63 -3.06
C PRO A 103 27.71 17.85 -4.30
N PHE A 104 29.01 17.90 -4.62
CA PHE A 104 29.56 17.25 -5.81
C PHE A 104 29.21 15.75 -5.91
N THR A 105 29.25 15.02 -4.79
CA THR A 105 28.95 13.59 -4.73
C THR A 105 27.49 13.27 -5.04
N GLU A 106 26.56 14.08 -4.54
CA GLU A 106 25.13 13.92 -4.80
C GLU A 106 24.80 14.31 -6.24
N ARG A 107 25.43 15.38 -6.75
CA ARG A 107 25.25 15.82 -8.14
C ARG A 107 25.64 14.73 -9.14
N ASP A 108 26.79 14.11 -9.00
CA ASP A 108 27.22 12.99 -9.88
C ASP A 108 26.23 11.81 -9.86
N THR A 109 25.59 11.55 -8.72
CA THR A 109 24.57 10.50 -8.60
C THR A 109 23.28 10.89 -9.34
N VAL A 110 22.84 12.14 -9.17
CA VAL A 110 21.62 12.64 -9.83
C VAL A 110 21.81 12.70 -11.33
N ASP A 111 22.95 13.20 -11.81
CA ASP A 111 23.23 13.34 -13.24
C ASP A 111 23.18 11.96 -13.94
N LYS A 112 23.71 10.91 -13.30
CA LYS A 112 23.63 9.52 -13.80
C LYS A 112 22.22 8.90 -13.87
N GLN A 113 21.23 9.48 -13.20
CA GLN A 113 19.85 8.99 -13.22
C GLN A 113 19.00 9.69 -14.28
N ILE A 114 19.46 10.83 -14.79
CA ILE A 114 18.74 11.66 -15.75
C ILE A 114 19.20 11.35 -17.20
N ASP A 115 20.43 10.84 -17.37
CA ASP A 115 20.96 10.30 -18.63
C ASP A 115 20.42 8.90 -18.96
#